data_AF-A0A1Q7MCZ9-F1
#
_entry.id   AF-A0A1Q7MCZ9-F1
#
_cell.length_a   1.000
_cell.length_b   1.000
_cell.length_c   1.000
_cell.angle_alpha   90.00
_cell.angle_beta   90.00
_cell.angle_gamma   90.00
#
_symmetry.space_group_name_H-M   'P 1'
#
loop_
_entity.id
_entity.type
_entity.pdbx_description
1 polymer ?
#
loop_
_entity_poly.entity_id
_entity_poly.type
_entity_poly.pdbx_seq_one_letter_code
_entity_poly.pdbx_strand_id
1 'polypeptide(L)'
;MNGRAAITERDDGTLADPRTDAEWLDWVAAGAVRNWCGDDLLLDWLGEFGERHGFRRDDQLPGYDATFDLPRFLMAQGRRFERAVLADLASRWPVTTIATRPDEARSLAAAEATWEAMQGGAPVIAAAVLRDPERRTFGVADLLVRSDVLGELCADAFVGDQLELPVAALRHGRHYRVVDLKFSTIHLLKDGGLGAGGLAVMAQAWIYNEALGRLQGYVPPAAYVAGRAWRQGGARGDRCWEKLARVARDTYVRSREEDLASVVDRALAWIRRLRTEGAEWRVLPLPSVPHLWPNMKIAKQLADLTLLPRVNAELRDAAHTRGLARWDDPRTSASALGVDGAYAPALDAVIAVNRDAGAPLRPARVSTDQERWRVPPAAEAFVDFEFVHDLDDDFRAFPQKGGQALIFQIGCGTYRERGWSFRQFTVDELVVESEAKMIDDWLGHLAALAGDARLRGGASDVRLVHWSLAEESSFEHAYESARTRHPDRDWPPLEWYDLLGRVFRAEPVVVKGAFSFGLKAIARAMRAHGLIETVWGEGLADGAGAMAGAWAAAADARARGGSLRESPVMREVARYNEVDCRVMAEILDYLRRER
;
A
#
# COMPACT_ATOMS: atom_id res chain seq x y z
N MET A 1 25.52 -8.47 29.97
CA MET A 1 25.84 -7.10 30.42
C MET A 1 24.56 -6.25 30.50
N ASN A 2 24.49 -5.19 31.31
CA ASN A 2 23.30 -4.33 31.39
C ASN A 2 23.61 -2.86 31.70
N GLY A 3 22.59 -2.00 31.65
CA GLY A 3 22.71 -0.58 31.96
C GLY A 3 23.43 0.22 30.87
N ARG A 4 24.00 1.37 31.23
CA ARG A 4 24.71 2.27 30.30
C ARG A 4 25.78 1.55 29.45
N ALA A 5 26.51 0.59 30.02
CA ALA A 5 27.55 -0.14 29.31
C ALA A 5 27.00 -0.92 28.10
N ALA A 6 25.75 -1.39 28.16
CA ALA A 6 25.11 -2.12 27.05
C ALA A 6 24.92 -1.29 25.77
N ILE A 7 25.13 0.04 25.83
CA ILE A 7 25.08 0.94 24.66
C ILE A 7 26.32 0.75 23.76
N THR A 8 27.46 0.36 24.35
CA THR A 8 28.76 0.33 23.67
C THR A 8 29.50 -1.00 23.81
N GLU A 9 29.01 -1.93 24.62
CA GLU A 9 29.71 -3.18 24.92
C GLU A 9 28.85 -4.43 24.67
N ARG A 10 29.52 -5.50 24.22
CA ARG A 10 28.95 -6.83 23.95
C ARG A 10 28.89 -7.66 25.24
N ASP A 11 28.19 -8.79 25.22
CA ASP A 11 28.06 -9.61 26.43
C ASP A 11 29.36 -10.25 26.93
N ASP A 12 30.33 -10.43 26.04
CA ASP A 12 31.68 -10.91 26.36
C ASP A 12 32.61 -9.81 26.93
N GLY A 13 32.11 -8.57 27.09
CA GLY A 13 32.90 -7.43 27.57
C GLY A 13 33.66 -6.68 26.48
N THR A 14 33.57 -7.09 25.21
CA THR A 14 34.25 -6.40 24.12
C THR A 14 33.54 -5.08 23.78
N LEU A 15 34.35 -4.03 23.57
CA LEU A 15 33.84 -2.73 23.12
C LEU A 15 33.43 -2.80 21.65
N ALA A 16 32.21 -2.35 21.36
CA ALA A 16 31.66 -2.16 20.04
C ALA A 16 30.93 -0.80 20.00
N ASP A 17 31.70 0.27 19.80
CA ASP A 17 31.21 1.65 19.68
C ASP A 17 31.74 2.28 18.38
N PRO A 18 30.96 2.28 17.31
CA PRO A 18 31.39 2.79 16.01
C PRO A 18 31.60 4.32 16.03
N ARG A 19 32.77 4.77 15.57
CA ARG A 19 33.20 6.18 15.49
C ARG A 19 33.31 6.72 14.08
N THR A 20 33.39 5.84 13.09
CA THR A 20 33.56 6.17 11.67
C THR A 20 32.49 5.53 10.80
N ASP A 21 32.22 6.09 9.63
CA ASP A 21 31.24 5.51 8.69
C ASP A 21 31.59 4.07 8.29
N ALA A 22 32.88 3.75 8.18
CA ALA A 22 33.34 2.40 7.90
C ALA A 22 32.95 1.40 9.00
N GLU A 23 33.05 1.78 10.27
CA GLU A 23 32.60 0.94 11.39
C GLU A 23 31.07 0.83 11.43
N TRP A 24 30.35 1.86 11.00
CA TRP A 24 28.89 1.84 10.87
C TRP A 24 28.39 0.97 9.72
N LEU A 25 29.23 0.56 8.76
CA LEU A 25 28.81 -0.31 7.65
C LEU A 25 28.26 -1.64 8.13
N ASP A 26 28.79 -2.16 9.24
CA ASP A 26 28.33 -3.43 9.82
C ASP A 26 27.14 -3.29 10.78
N TRP A 27 26.80 -2.05 11.13
CA TRP A 27 25.64 -1.72 11.95
C TRP A 27 24.40 -1.52 11.09
N VAL A 28 23.31 -2.19 11.46
CA VAL A 28 22.07 -2.17 10.67
C VAL A 28 20.97 -1.43 11.42
N ALA A 29 20.35 -0.45 10.77
CA ALA A 29 19.21 0.26 11.32
C ALA A 29 18.00 -0.67 11.39
N ALA A 30 17.21 -0.63 12.47
CA ALA A 30 16.07 -1.52 12.67
C ALA A 30 15.05 -1.46 11.52
N GLY A 31 14.86 -0.29 10.89
CA GLY A 31 13.97 -0.15 9.73
C GLY A 31 14.53 -0.70 8.40
N ALA A 32 15.83 -0.97 8.31
CA ALA A 32 16.48 -1.43 7.08
C ALA A 32 16.10 -2.87 6.69
N VAL A 33 15.56 -3.66 7.62
CA VAL A 33 15.13 -5.05 7.36
C VAL A 33 13.79 -5.13 6.60
N ARG A 34 13.13 -4.00 6.35
CA ARG A 34 11.79 -3.93 5.76
C ARG A 34 11.68 -4.67 4.43
N ASN A 35 12.63 -4.46 3.53
CA ASN A 35 12.58 -5.02 2.18
C ASN A 35 12.84 -6.53 2.17
N TRP A 36 13.64 -7.03 3.12
CA TRP A 36 13.75 -8.47 3.37
C TRP A 36 12.43 -9.08 3.81
N CYS A 37 11.76 -8.46 4.78
CA CYS A 37 10.46 -8.92 5.24
C CYS A 37 9.38 -8.89 4.14
N GLY A 38 9.52 -7.99 3.16
CA GLY A 38 8.60 -7.83 2.03
C GLY A 38 8.97 -8.59 0.75
N ASP A 39 10.03 -9.39 0.75
CA ASP A 39 10.56 -10.10 -0.45
C ASP A 39 10.83 -9.15 -1.65
N ASP A 40 11.33 -7.94 -1.37
CA ASP A 40 11.65 -6.93 -2.38
C ASP A 40 13.08 -6.39 -2.22
N LEU A 41 14.03 -7.32 -2.20
CA LEU A 41 15.45 -7.08 -1.95
C LEU A 41 16.14 -6.24 -3.04
N LEU A 42 15.55 -6.21 -4.23
CA LEU A 42 16.01 -5.36 -5.31
C LEU A 42 15.93 -3.88 -4.92
N LEU A 43 14.95 -3.47 -4.09
CA LEU A 43 14.84 -2.09 -3.64
C LEU A 43 16.02 -1.66 -2.76
N ASP A 44 16.56 -2.55 -1.92
CA ASP A 44 17.76 -2.24 -1.14
C ASP A 44 18.94 -1.98 -2.07
N TRP A 45 19.12 -2.84 -3.09
CA TRP A 45 20.19 -2.69 -4.06
C TRP A 45 20.03 -1.46 -4.95
N LEU A 46 18.81 -1.16 -5.40
CA LEU A 46 18.52 0.07 -6.17
C LEU A 46 18.79 1.32 -5.34
N GLY A 47 18.47 1.30 -4.05
CA GLY A 47 18.74 2.39 -3.12
C GLY A 47 20.24 2.68 -2.96
N GLU A 48 21.07 1.65 -2.90
CA GLU A 48 22.52 1.79 -2.67
C GLU A 48 23.32 1.96 -3.98
N PHE A 49 22.99 1.20 -5.03
CA PHE A 49 23.80 1.06 -6.24
C PHE A 49 23.06 1.38 -7.55
N GLY A 50 21.75 1.64 -7.51
CA GLY A 50 20.91 1.81 -8.71
C GLY A 50 21.38 2.95 -9.61
N GLU A 51 21.65 4.14 -9.07
CA GLU A 51 22.08 5.31 -9.84
C GLU A 51 23.43 5.06 -10.56
N ARG A 52 24.38 4.41 -9.88
CA ARG A 52 25.68 4.03 -10.48
C ARG A 52 25.51 3.07 -11.66
N HIS A 53 24.44 2.29 -11.66
CA HIS A 53 24.09 1.34 -12.72
C HIS A 53 23.10 1.89 -13.73
N GLY A 54 22.83 3.20 -13.72
CA GLY A 54 21.99 3.87 -14.71
C GLY A 54 20.49 3.78 -14.45
N PHE A 55 20.06 3.25 -13.31
CA PHE A 55 18.67 3.34 -12.87
C PHE A 55 18.39 4.73 -12.30
N ARG A 56 17.20 5.26 -12.55
CA ARG A 56 16.73 6.53 -11.96
C ARG A 56 15.54 6.26 -11.08
N ARG A 57 15.46 6.99 -9.97
CA ARG A 57 14.31 6.91 -9.08
C ARG A 57 13.09 7.56 -9.72
N ASP A 58 11.91 7.08 -9.35
CA ASP A 58 10.64 7.56 -9.90
C ASP A 58 10.42 9.06 -9.61
N ASP A 59 10.86 9.55 -8.45
CA ASP A 59 10.79 10.97 -8.04
C ASP A 59 11.78 11.89 -8.79
N GLN A 60 12.62 11.33 -9.66
CA GLN A 60 13.57 12.05 -10.50
C GLN A 60 13.21 11.98 -12.00
N LEU A 61 12.13 11.28 -12.37
CA LEU A 61 11.72 11.15 -13.76
C LEU A 61 11.08 12.44 -14.29
N PRO A 62 11.27 12.79 -15.58
CA PRO A 62 10.53 13.88 -16.20
C PRO A 62 9.02 13.62 -16.10
N GLY A 63 8.28 14.61 -15.61
CA GLY A 63 6.84 14.48 -15.37
C GLY A 63 6.47 13.94 -13.99
N TYR A 64 7.40 13.73 -13.06
CA TYR A 64 7.03 13.50 -11.66
C TYR A 64 6.40 14.76 -11.04
N ASP A 65 5.27 14.59 -10.37
CA ASP A 65 4.60 15.63 -9.59
C ASP A 65 4.28 15.10 -8.18
N ALA A 66 4.91 15.70 -7.17
CA ALA A 66 4.76 15.33 -5.78
C ALA A 66 3.32 15.49 -5.24
N THR A 67 2.47 16.24 -5.94
CA THR A 67 1.04 16.42 -5.62
C THR A 67 0.26 15.10 -5.74
N PHE A 68 0.67 14.24 -6.67
CA PHE A 68 0.04 12.93 -6.93
C PHE A 68 0.82 11.78 -6.26
N ASP A 69 1.79 12.07 -5.40
CA ASP A 69 2.59 11.05 -4.71
C ASP A 69 1.91 10.60 -3.41
N LEU A 70 1.13 9.52 -3.51
CA LEU A 70 0.44 8.92 -2.36
C LEU A 70 1.41 8.48 -1.25
N PRO A 71 2.50 7.73 -1.53
CA PRO A 71 3.48 7.39 -0.49
C PRO A 71 3.98 8.61 0.29
N ARG A 72 4.31 9.72 -0.40
CA ARG A 72 4.74 10.97 0.23
C ARG A 72 3.66 11.56 1.13
N PHE A 73 2.41 11.58 0.67
CA PHE A 73 1.26 12.02 1.48
C PHE A 73 1.10 11.16 2.74
N LEU A 74 1.12 9.84 2.61
CA LEU A 74 0.96 8.90 3.73
C LEU A 74 2.10 9.04 4.75
N MET A 75 3.34 9.27 4.30
CA MET A 75 4.45 9.56 5.20
C MET A 75 4.23 10.87 5.98
N ALA A 76 3.64 11.89 5.35
CA ALA A 76 3.30 13.14 6.04
C ALA A 76 2.18 12.95 7.08
N GLN A 77 1.16 12.16 6.75
CA GLN A 77 0.10 11.76 7.70
C GLN A 77 0.65 10.94 8.86
N GLY A 78 1.59 10.02 8.60
CA GLY A 78 2.31 9.27 9.65
C GLY A 78 2.96 10.19 10.68
N ARG A 79 3.71 11.19 10.23
CA ARG A 79 4.32 12.19 11.13
C ARG A 79 3.29 13.04 11.89
N ARG A 80 2.12 13.31 11.28
CA ARG A 80 1.03 14.04 11.96
C ARG A 80 0.38 13.16 13.05
N PHE A 81 0.18 11.87 12.75
CA PHE A 81 -0.33 10.87 13.68
C PHE A 81 0.61 10.72 14.88
N GLU A 82 1.91 10.56 14.66
CA GLU A 82 2.92 10.52 15.74
C GLU A 82 2.83 11.77 16.63
N ARG A 83 2.73 12.97 16.05
CA ARG A 83 2.56 14.21 16.83
C ARG A 83 1.26 14.23 17.63
N ALA A 84 0.15 13.76 17.07
CA ALA A 84 -1.13 13.68 17.76
C ALA A 84 -1.06 12.71 18.95
N VAL A 85 -0.44 11.54 18.75
CA VAL A 85 -0.13 10.56 19.79
C VAL A 85 0.67 11.19 20.92
N LEU A 86 1.76 11.91 20.61
CA LEU A 86 2.60 12.56 21.61
C LEU A 86 1.85 13.66 22.38
N ALA A 87 1.00 14.44 21.71
CA ALA A 87 0.20 15.48 22.34
C ALA A 87 -0.83 14.91 23.33
N ASP A 88 -1.49 13.81 22.97
CA ASP A 88 -2.44 13.10 23.83
C ASP A 88 -1.77 12.38 25.01
N LEU A 89 -0.57 11.82 24.82
CA LEU A 89 0.21 11.28 25.94
C LEU A 89 0.66 12.39 26.89
N ALA A 90 1.10 13.53 26.34
CA ALA A 90 1.56 14.69 27.11
C ALA A 90 0.46 15.34 27.96
N SER A 91 -0.81 15.16 27.61
CA SER A 91 -1.93 15.64 28.44
C SER A 91 -2.17 14.80 29.69
N ARG A 92 -1.53 13.62 29.79
CA ARG A 92 -1.71 12.66 30.90
C ARG A 92 -0.41 12.42 31.67
N TRP A 93 0.73 12.37 30.98
CA TRP A 93 2.04 12.13 31.59
C TRP A 93 3.13 13.01 30.98
N PRO A 94 4.20 13.35 31.73
CA PRO A 94 5.39 13.95 31.17
C PRO A 94 6.01 13.09 30.04
N VAL A 95 6.22 13.69 28.87
CA VAL A 95 6.87 13.04 27.73
C VAL A 95 8.28 13.58 27.57
N THR A 96 9.28 12.70 27.65
CA THR A 96 10.69 13.06 27.39
C THR A 96 11.04 12.71 25.94
N THR A 97 11.29 13.70 25.09
CA THR A 97 11.71 13.45 23.69
C THR A 97 13.23 13.44 23.60
N ILE A 98 13.80 12.40 23.01
CA ILE A 98 15.26 12.24 22.90
C ILE A 98 15.76 12.70 21.53
N ALA A 99 15.45 11.97 20.46
CA ALA A 99 15.85 12.37 19.11
C ALA A 99 14.83 13.32 18.50
N THR A 100 15.33 14.36 17.83
CA THR A 100 14.55 15.34 17.06
C THR A 100 14.94 15.36 15.58
N ARG A 101 16.09 14.76 15.24
CA ARG A 101 16.61 14.69 13.88
C ARG A 101 17.03 13.26 13.50
N PRO A 102 16.90 12.86 12.23
CA PRO A 102 17.24 11.50 11.79
C PRO A 102 18.70 11.09 12.03
N ASP A 103 19.66 12.03 11.96
CA ASP A 103 21.09 11.75 12.17
C ASP A 103 21.41 11.33 13.62
N GLU A 104 20.54 11.68 14.57
CA GLU A 104 20.72 11.35 15.99
C GLU A 104 20.51 9.87 16.29
N ALA A 105 19.96 9.08 15.34
CA ALA A 105 19.88 7.63 15.44
C ALA A 105 21.25 6.97 15.67
N ARG A 106 22.33 7.59 15.19
CA ARG A 106 23.72 7.15 15.41
C ARG A 106 24.41 7.89 16.56
N SER A 107 23.75 8.78 17.28
CA SER A 107 24.38 9.57 18.34
C SER A 107 24.56 8.76 19.62
N LEU A 108 25.79 8.69 20.13
CA LEU A 108 26.08 8.07 21.42
C LEU A 108 25.40 8.87 22.54
N ALA A 109 25.50 10.20 22.50
CA ALA A 109 24.88 11.08 23.49
C ALA A 109 23.36 10.92 23.55
N ALA A 110 22.69 10.70 22.41
CA ALA A 110 21.25 10.45 22.40
C ALA A 110 20.88 9.07 22.98
N ALA A 111 21.69 8.04 22.72
CA ALA A 111 21.51 6.73 23.36
C ALA A 111 21.72 6.82 24.88
N GLU A 112 22.71 7.58 25.33
CA GLU A 112 22.94 7.84 26.76
C GLU A 112 21.81 8.65 27.39
N ALA A 113 21.27 9.65 26.70
CA ALA A 113 20.11 10.41 27.16
C ALA A 113 18.85 9.52 27.30
N THR A 114 18.68 8.54 26.41
CA THR A 114 17.61 7.52 26.53
C THR A 114 17.78 6.72 27.83
N TRP A 115 19.00 6.27 28.11
CA TRP A 115 19.33 5.58 29.37
C TRP A 115 19.08 6.44 30.60
N GLU A 116 19.50 7.71 30.59
CA GLU A 116 19.30 8.65 31.70
C GLU A 116 17.81 8.90 31.98
N ALA A 117 17.00 9.06 30.93
CA ALA A 117 15.55 9.20 31.05
C ALA A 117 14.89 7.94 31.65
N MET A 118 15.34 6.75 31.24
CA MET A 118 14.90 5.48 31.83
C MET A 118 15.31 5.36 33.28
N GLN A 119 16.57 5.66 33.62
CA GLN A 119 17.08 5.61 34.99
C GLN A 119 16.34 6.58 35.91
N GLY A 120 15.99 7.77 35.41
CA GLY A 120 15.16 8.76 36.10
C GLY A 120 13.69 8.37 36.22
N GLY A 121 13.26 7.28 35.58
CA GLY A 121 11.90 6.78 35.65
C GLY A 121 10.89 7.61 34.84
N ALA A 122 11.31 8.27 33.75
CA ALA A 122 10.41 9.02 32.87
C ALA A 122 9.21 8.14 32.42
N PRO A 123 7.95 8.58 32.57
CA PRO A 123 6.80 7.71 32.28
C PRO A 123 6.67 7.36 30.79
N VAL A 124 6.95 8.33 29.92
CA VAL A 124 6.96 8.16 28.47
C VAL A 124 8.24 8.78 27.91
N ILE A 125 8.96 8.03 27.08
CA ILE A 125 10.14 8.49 26.34
C ILE A 125 9.82 8.37 24.85
N ALA A 126 9.82 9.49 24.14
CA ALA A 126 9.56 9.55 22.71
C ALA A 126 10.87 9.62 21.92
N ALA A 127 10.88 9.01 20.73
CA ALA A 127 12.01 8.98 19.81
C ALA A 127 13.30 8.51 20.52
N ALA A 128 13.19 7.39 21.24
CA ALA A 128 14.27 6.82 22.05
C ALA A 128 15.34 6.17 21.17
N VAL A 129 16.59 6.59 21.34
CA VAL A 129 17.73 6.04 20.58
C VAL A 129 18.23 4.78 21.25
N LEU A 130 18.16 3.66 20.54
CA LEU A 130 18.59 2.35 21.02
C LEU A 130 19.75 1.82 20.18
N ARG A 131 20.71 1.18 20.86
CA ARG A 131 21.84 0.47 20.27
C ARG A 131 21.92 -0.93 20.87
N ASP A 132 22.19 -1.92 20.04
CA ASP A 132 22.53 -3.29 20.45
C ASP A 132 23.89 -3.67 19.85
N PRO A 133 24.99 -3.50 20.60
CA PRO A 133 26.34 -3.91 20.18
C PRO A 133 26.49 -5.42 19.93
N GLU A 134 25.64 -6.26 20.53
CA GLU A 134 25.73 -7.72 20.37
C GLU A 134 25.37 -8.11 18.95
N ARG A 135 24.25 -7.58 18.46
CA ARG A 135 23.76 -7.78 17.09
C ARG A 135 24.20 -6.71 16.11
N ARG A 136 24.89 -5.66 16.59
CA ARG A 136 25.24 -4.46 15.83
C ARG A 136 24.02 -3.86 15.11
N THR A 137 22.97 -3.60 15.88
CA THR A 137 21.76 -2.94 15.39
C THR A 137 21.51 -1.63 16.13
N PHE A 138 20.81 -0.71 15.49
CA PHE A 138 20.48 0.58 16.10
C PHE A 138 19.18 1.14 15.53
N GLY A 139 18.65 2.18 16.17
CA GLY A 139 17.57 2.97 15.59
C GLY A 139 16.87 3.82 16.62
N VAL A 140 15.73 4.38 16.21
CA VAL A 140 14.89 5.25 17.02
C VAL A 140 13.56 4.55 17.22
N ALA A 141 13.29 4.10 18.45
CA ALA A 141 11.98 3.58 18.82
C ALA A 141 11.01 4.75 19.00
N ASP A 142 9.81 4.64 18.44
CA ASP A 142 8.81 5.72 18.50
C ASP A 142 8.50 6.08 19.96
N LEU A 143 8.22 5.06 20.79
CA LEU A 143 7.98 5.22 22.22
C LEU A 143 8.65 4.10 23.03
N LEU A 144 9.23 4.49 24.17
CA LEU A 144 9.40 3.63 25.33
C LEU A 144 8.40 4.08 26.40
N VAL A 145 7.51 3.19 26.79
CA VAL A 145 6.49 3.48 27.80
C VAL A 145 6.77 2.62 29.03
N ARG A 146 6.74 3.25 30.21
CA ARG A 146 6.93 2.54 31.47
C ARG A 146 5.76 1.58 31.70
N SER A 147 6.06 0.41 32.24
CA SER A 147 5.11 -0.73 32.30
C SER A 147 3.78 -0.41 32.98
N ASP A 148 3.79 0.37 34.05
CA ASP A 148 2.58 0.83 34.76
C ASP A 148 1.75 1.80 33.93
N VAL A 149 2.41 2.74 33.24
CA VAL A 149 1.76 3.73 32.37
C VAL A 149 1.09 3.02 31.18
N LEU A 150 1.77 2.05 30.58
CA LEU A 150 1.20 1.31 29.45
C LEU A 150 0.05 0.40 29.92
N GLY A 151 0.12 -0.16 31.13
CA GLY A 151 -0.98 -0.90 31.75
C GLY A 151 -2.21 -0.04 32.06
N GLU A 152 -2.02 1.23 32.41
CA GLU A 152 -3.11 2.21 32.53
C GLU A 152 -3.68 2.62 31.16
N LEU A 153 -2.80 2.79 30.16
CA LEU A 153 -3.16 3.23 28.81
C LEU A 153 -3.97 2.16 28.04
N CYS A 154 -3.58 0.88 28.17
CA CYS A 154 -4.21 -0.25 27.49
C CYS A 154 -4.03 -1.53 28.31
N ALA A 155 -4.91 -1.75 29.30
CA ALA A 155 -4.83 -2.87 30.24
C ALA A 155 -4.80 -4.25 29.55
N ASP A 156 -5.58 -4.42 28.49
CA ASP A 156 -5.68 -5.68 27.74
C ASP A 156 -4.36 -6.11 27.09
N ALA A 157 -3.44 -5.18 26.82
CA ALA A 157 -2.13 -5.48 26.23
C ALA A 157 -1.19 -6.24 27.19
N PHE A 158 -1.53 -6.33 28.49
CA PHE A 158 -0.71 -6.90 29.55
C PHE A 158 -1.31 -8.12 30.24
N VAL A 159 -2.40 -8.69 29.72
CA VAL A 159 -2.99 -9.87 30.33
C VAL A 159 -1.95 -10.99 30.41
N GLY A 160 -1.53 -11.33 31.63
CA GLY A 160 -0.52 -12.36 31.92
C GLY A 160 0.91 -11.86 32.14
N ASP A 161 1.20 -10.58 31.91
CA ASP A 161 2.52 -9.97 32.11
C ASP A 161 2.65 -9.35 33.52
N GLN A 162 3.85 -9.42 34.11
CA GLN A 162 4.14 -8.73 35.38
C GLN A 162 4.43 -7.24 35.11
N LEU A 163 3.59 -6.35 35.65
CA LEU A 163 3.75 -4.89 35.53
C LEU A 163 4.84 -4.30 36.43
N GLU A 164 5.15 -4.99 37.53
CA GLU A 164 6.21 -4.65 38.48
C GLU A 164 7.25 -5.75 38.48
N LEU A 165 8.47 -5.36 38.13
CA LEU A 165 9.62 -6.24 38.13
C LEU A 165 10.80 -5.41 38.64
N PRO A 166 11.45 -5.79 39.74
CA PRO A 166 12.72 -5.21 40.10
C PRO A 166 13.71 -5.54 39.00
N VAL A 167 13.96 -4.59 38.11
CA VAL A 167 14.93 -4.76 37.04
C VAL A 167 16.31 -4.39 37.59
N ALA A 168 17.29 -5.25 37.36
CA ALA A 168 18.64 -5.08 37.91
C ALA A 168 19.26 -3.69 37.63
N ALA A 169 18.94 -3.07 36.49
CA ALA A 169 19.52 -1.78 36.11
C ALA A 169 18.68 -0.55 36.54
N LEU A 170 17.40 -0.72 36.95
CA LEU A 170 16.47 0.37 37.24
C LEU A 170 16.00 0.34 38.71
N ARG A 171 16.43 1.32 39.51
CA ARG A 171 16.20 1.35 40.98
C ARG A 171 14.74 1.59 41.39
N HIS A 172 13.90 2.09 40.49
CA HIS A 172 12.50 2.38 40.74
C HIS A 172 11.57 1.16 40.55
N GLY A 173 12.10 -0.04 40.27
CA GLY A 173 11.32 -1.28 40.23
C GLY A 173 10.30 -1.40 39.09
N ARG A 174 10.44 -0.55 38.05
CA ARG A 174 9.63 -0.59 36.83
C ARG A 174 10.54 -0.86 35.63
N HIS A 175 9.95 -1.34 34.54
CA HIS A 175 10.62 -1.56 33.28
C HIS A 175 9.90 -0.81 32.16
N TYR A 176 10.51 -0.77 30.99
CA TYR A 176 9.97 -0.13 29.80
C TYR A 176 9.55 -1.17 28.76
N ARG A 177 8.61 -0.78 27.93
CA ARG A 177 8.12 -1.52 26.76
C ARG A 177 8.26 -0.64 25.51
N VAL A 178 8.62 -1.27 24.40
CA VAL A 178 8.62 -0.62 23.09
C VAL A 178 7.17 -0.54 22.59
N VAL A 179 6.75 0.64 22.14
CA VAL A 179 5.53 0.84 21.37
C VAL A 179 5.88 1.52 20.07
N ASP A 180 5.68 0.81 18.96
CA ASP A 180 5.87 1.30 17.60
C ASP A 180 4.55 1.85 17.06
N LEU A 181 4.58 3.03 16.45
CA LEU A 181 3.41 3.74 15.96
C LEU A 181 3.27 3.51 14.45
N LYS A 182 2.05 3.19 14.01
CA LYS A 182 1.75 2.98 12.59
C LYS A 182 0.45 3.66 12.22
N PHE A 183 0.53 4.64 11.32
CA PHE A 183 -0.65 5.28 10.73
C PHE A 183 -1.39 4.31 9.80
N SER A 184 -2.19 3.43 10.40
CA SER A 184 -2.92 2.36 9.73
C SER A 184 -4.01 1.81 10.65
N THR A 185 -4.99 1.12 10.06
CA THR A 185 -5.83 0.20 10.85
C THR A 185 -5.04 -1.09 11.07
N ILE A 186 -4.72 -1.44 12.31
CA ILE A 186 -3.99 -2.68 12.61
C ILE A 186 -4.94 -3.88 12.52
N HIS A 187 -4.53 -4.90 11.76
CA HIS A 187 -5.28 -6.14 11.60
C HIS A 187 -4.70 -7.21 12.53
N LEU A 188 -5.42 -7.46 13.63
CA LEU A 188 -5.02 -8.37 14.68
C LEU A 188 -5.46 -9.80 14.36
N LEU A 189 -4.56 -10.74 14.61
CA LEU A 189 -4.87 -12.17 14.66
C LEU A 189 -5.73 -12.50 15.90
N LYS A 190 -6.21 -13.74 15.98
CA LYS A 190 -7.04 -14.20 17.12
C LYS A 190 -6.33 -14.07 18.47
N ASP A 191 -5.01 -14.20 18.48
CA ASP A 191 -4.14 -14.08 19.67
C ASP A 191 -3.74 -12.63 19.99
N GLY A 192 -4.18 -11.65 19.20
CA GLY A 192 -3.83 -10.23 19.36
C GLY A 192 -2.49 -9.84 18.73
N GLY A 193 -1.80 -10.77 18.06
CA GLY A 193 -0.59 -10.50 17.29
C GLY A 193 -0.86 -9.93 15.89
N LEU A 194 0.21 -9.65 15.15
CA LEU A 194 0.15 -9.26 13.75
C LEU A 194 0.28 -10.48 12.82
N GLY A 195 -0.40 -10.43 11.67
CA GLY A 195 -0.26 -11.43 10.61
C GLY A 195 0.97 -11.25 9.72
N ALA A 196 1.07 -12.08 8.68
CA ALA A 196 2.19 -12.04 7.72
C ALA A 196 2.42 -10.66 7.08
N GLY A 197 1.35 -9.90 6.80
CA GLY A 197 1.44 -8.54 6.27
C GLY A 197 2.11 -7.53 7.22
N GLY A 198 2.28 -7.87 8.50
CA GLY A 198 2.96 -7.05 9.50
C GLY A 198 4.42 -7.43 9.76
N LEU A 199 5.03 -8.33 8.97
CA LEU A 199 6.35 -8.90 9.26
C LEU A 199 7.47 -7.85 9.44
N ALA A 200 7.50 -6.83 8.57
CA ALA A 200 8.49 -5.75 8.70
C ALA A 200 8.33 -4.97 10.02
N VAL A 201 7.09 -4.73 10.44
CA VAL A 201 6.77 -4.04 11.70
C VAL A 201 7.16 -4.91 12.90
N MET A 202 6.85 -6.21 12.84
CA MET A 202 7.24 -7.18 13.86
C MET A 202 8.76 -7.24 14.02
N ALA A 203 9.51 -7.35 12.91
CA ALA A 203 10.96 -7.40 12.92
C ALA A 203 11.58 -6.13 13.52
N GLN A 204 11.09 -4.95 13.13
CA GLN A 204 11.55 -3.67 13.70
C GLN A 204 11.29 -3.58 15.21
N ALA A 205 10.06 -3.88 15.65
CA ALA A 205 9.69 -3.86 17.06
C ALA A 205 10.52 -4.87 17.89
N TRP A 206 10.79 -6.05 17.33
CA TRP A 206 11.63 -7.08 17.96
C TRP A 206 13.07 -6.61 18.14
N ILE A 207 13.68 -5.96 17.13
CA ILE A 207 15.04 -5.41 17.23
C ILE A 207 15.13 -4.39 18.37
N TYR A 208 14.16 -3.47 18.46
CA TYR A 208 14.11 -2.52 19.57
C TYR A 208 13.92 -3.20 20.92
N ASN A 209 13.12 -4.27 20.98
CA ASN A 209 12.87 -5.01 22.21
C ASN A 209 14.14 -5.68 22.77
N GLU A 210 14.96 -6.28 21.90
CA GLU A 210 16.24 -6.87 22.29
C GLU A 210 17.23 -5.79 22.79
N ALA A 211 17.34 -4.67 22.07
CA ALA A 211 18.21 -3.56 22.46
C ALA A 211 17.80 -2.97 23.81
N LEU A 212 16.50 -2.72 24.00
CA LEU A 212 15.93 -2.28 25.27
C LEU A 212 16.22 -3.28 26.39
N GLY A 213 16.09 -4.57 26.09
CA GLY A 213 16.27 -5.63 27.05
C GLY A 213 17.67 -5.68 27.65
N ARG A 214 18.70 -5.50 26.82
CA ARG A 214 20.10 -5.35 27.28
C ARG A 214 20.24 -4.10 28.15
N LEU A 215 19.66 -2.98 27.72
CA LEU A 215 19.79 -1.70 28.40
C LEU A 215 19.23 -1.73 29.82
N GLN A 216 18.01 -2.25 30.01
CA GLN A 216 17.41 -2.34 31.35
C GLN A 216 17.83 -3.58 32.14
N GLY A 217 18.42 -4.60 31.50
CA GLY A 217 18.79 -5.87 32.14
C GLY A 217 17.62 -6.85 32.28
N TYR A 218 16.58 -6.66 31.48
CA TYR A 218 15.40 -7.52 31.37
C TYR A 218 14.78 -7.33 29.99
N VAL A 219 14.73 -8.42 29.22
CA VAL A 219 14.09 -8.41 27.91
C VAL A 219 12.59 -8.61 28.08
N PRO A 220 11.73 -7.65 27.68
CA PRO A 220 10.29 -7.84 27.68
C PRO A 220 9.86 -9.08 26.88
N PRO A 221 8.81 -9.81 27.31
CA PRO A 221 8.24 -10.91 26.54
C PRO A 221 7.60 -10.45 25.23
N ALA A 222 7.29 -9.17 25.08
CA ALA A 222 6.74 -8.60 23.87
C ALA A 222 7.07 -7.11 23.70
N ALA A 223 7.05 -6.67 22.44
CA ALA A 223 6.87 -5.28 22.04
C ALA A 223 5.44 -5.06 21.52
N TYR A 224 5.05 -3.79 21.34
CA TYR A 224 3.69 -3.43 20.96
C TYR A 224 3.65 -2.53 19.73
N VAL A 225 2.54 -2.60 19.00
CA VAL A 225 2.27 -1.72 17.86
C VAL A 225 0.92 -1.05 18.07
N ALA A 226 0.89 0.28 17.96
CA ALA A 226 -0.34 1.07 18.01
C ALA A 226 -0.72 1.55 16.61
N GLY A 227 -1.99 1.32 16.24
CA GLY A 227 -2.62 1.86 15.04
C GLY A 227 -3.56 3.00 15.37
N ARG A 228 -4.08 3.70 14.35
CA ARG A 228 -5.19 4.66 14.56
C ARG A 228 -6.52 3.96 14.87
N ALA A 229 -6.63 2.68 14.48
CA ALA A 229 -7.82 1.84 14.57
C ALA A 229 -7.39 0.37 14.56
N TRP A 230 -8.29 -0.55 14.90
CA TRP A 230 -8.00 -1.98 14.91
C TRP A 230 -9.15 -2.84 14.38
N ARG A 231 -8.82 -4.03 13.87
CA ARG A 231 -9.78 -5.10 13.54
C ARG A 231 -9.27 -6.43 14.09
N GLN A 232 -10.17 -7.24 14.63
CA GLN A 232 -9.86 -8.59 15.12
C GLN A 232 -11.06 -9.52 14.89
N GLY A 233 -10.94 -10.43 13.93
CA GLY A 233 -12.10 -11.20 13.47
C GLY A 233 -13.22 -10.26 12.96
N GLY A 234 -14.44 -10.43 13.48
CA GLY A 234 -15.56 -9.53 13.17
C GLY A 234 -15.60 -8.24 14.01
N ALA A 235 -14.79 -8.13 15.07
CA ALA A 235 -14.74 -6.95 15.91
C ALA A 235 -13.83 -5.87 15.31
N ARG A 236 -14.16 -4.60 15.55
CA ARG A 236 -13.39 -3.44 15.11
C ARG A 236 -13.53 -2.31 16.12
N GLY A 237 -12.50 -1.47 16.21
CA GLY A 237 -12.52 -0.24 16.98
C GLY A 237 -11.77 0.87 16.25
N ASP A 238 -12.12 2.11 16.55
CA ASP A 238 -11.65 3.31 15.86
C ASP A 238 -10.81 4.21 16.77
N ARG A 239 -10.39 3.71 17.94
CA ARG A 239 -9.57 4.44 18.91
C ARG A 239 -8.16 3.85 19.02
N CYS A 240 -7.15 4.72 19.01
CA CYS A 240 -5.72 4.35 19.00
C CYS A 240 -5.30 3.45 20.18
N TRP A 241 -5.76 3.78 21.40
CA TRP A 241 -5.33 3.09 22.63
C TRP A 241 -6.26 1.97 23.10
N GLU A 242 -7.31 1.68 22.32
CA GLU A 242 -8.27 0.64 22.69
C GLU A 242 -7.65 -0.76 22.58
N LYS A 243 -6.81 -1.00 21.56
CA LYS A 243 -6.02 -2.23 21.43
C LYS A 243 -4.66 -1.98 20.81
N LEU A 244 -3.68 -2.74 21.27
CA LEU A 244 -2.33 -2.79 20.72
C LEU A 244 -2.08 -4.17 20.12
N ALA A 245 -1.35 -4.23 19.01
CA ALA A 245 -0.85 -5.50 18.53
C ALA A 245 0.33 -5.95 19.38
N ARG A 246 0.32 -7.21 19.82
CA ARG A 246 1.39 -7.81 20.64
C ARG A 246 2.38 -8.54 19.74
N VAL A 247 3.62 -8.08 19.71
CA VAL A 247 4.73 -8.75 19.01
C VAL A 247 5.51 -9.56 20.05
N ALA A 248 5.14 -10.82 20.20
CA ALA A 248 5.79 -11.72 21.15
C ALA A 248 7.25 -11.97 20.74
N ARG A 249 8.15 -12.05 21.72
CA ARG A 249 9.58 -12.28 21.48
C ARG A 249 9.84 -13.61 20.76
N ASP A 250 9.03 -14.62 21.07
CA ASP A 250 9.04 -15.99 20.55
C ASP A 250 8.05 -16.19 19.39
N THR A 251 7.69 -15.12 18.67
CA THR A 251 6.79 -15.20 17.51
C THR A 251 7.34 -16.16 16.45
N TYR A 252 6.54 -17.15 16.08
CA TYR A 252 6.81 -18.04 14.95
C TYR A 252 6.18 -17.49 13.66
N VAL A 253 6.99 -17.27 12.62
CA VAL A 253 6.55 -16.71 11.34
C VAL A 253 6.18 -17.85 10.40
N ARG A 254 4.90 -18.24 10.42
CA ARG A 254 4.39 -19.39 9.64
C ARG A 254 4.73 -19.34 8.15
N SER A 255 4.69 -18.16 7.53
CA SER A 255 4.99 -18.00 6.10
C SER A 255 6.46 -18.21 5.74
N ARG A 256 7.36 -18.29 6.73
CA ARG A 256 8.79 -18.54 6.56
C ARG A 256 9.23 -19.85 7.23
N GLU A 257 8.33 -20.50 7.95
CA GLU A 257 8.61 -21.69 8.76
C GLU A 257 9.80 -21.52 9.74
N GLU A 258 9.95 -20.32 10.31
CA GLU A 258 11.03 -19.99 11.24
C GLU A 258 10.60 -18.97 12.29
N ASP A 259 11.36 -18.90 13.39
CA ASP A 259 11.16 -17.89 14.44
C ASP A 259 11.51 -16.49 13.93
N LEU A 260 10.82 -15.47 14.45
CA LEU A 260 11.05 -14.06 14.08
C LEU A 260 12.52 -13.63 14.29
N ALA A 261 13.18 -14.17 15.32
CA ALA A 261 14.61 -13.93 15.55
C ALA A 261 15.48 -14.37 14.36
N SER A 262 15.21 -15.56 13.81
CA SER A 262 15.91 -16.09 12.63
C SER A 262 15.63 -15.26 11.38
N VAL A 263 14.39 -14.80 11.20
CA VAL A 263 14.04 -13.88 10.10
C VAL A 263 14.87 -12.59 10.20
N VAL A 264 14.95 -12.00 11.40
CA VAL A 264 15.73 -10.80 11.67
C VAL A 264 17.21 -11.06 11.38
N ASP A 265 17.80 -12.13 11.90
CA ASP A 265 19.22 -12.43 11.69
C ASP A 265 19.57 -12.58 10.20
N ARG A 266 18.71 -13.23 9.41
CA ARG A 266 18.88 -13.31 7.95
C ARG A 266 18.77 -11.94 7.27
N ALA A 267 17.83 -11.11 7.69
CA ALA A 267 17.68 -9.75 7.17
C ALA A 267 18.91 -8.87 7.47
N LEU A 268 19.46 -8.97 8.69
CA LEU A 268 20.69 -8.27 9.07
C LEU A 268 21.87 -8.74 8.22
N ALA A 269 22.01 -10.06 8.03
CA ALA A 269 23.04 -10.65 7.19
C ALA A 269 22.92 -10.19 5.72
N TRP A 270 21.70 -10.08 5.20
CA TRP A 270 21.45 -9.54 3.86
C TRP A 270 21.96 -8.11 3.71
N ILE A 271 21.60 -7.20 4.62
CA ILE A 271 22.02 -5.80 4.52
C ILE A 271 23.55 -5.66 4.59
N ARG A 272 24.21 -6.43 5.45
CA ARG A 272 25.69 -6.47 5.54
C ARG A 272 26.31 -6.98 4.25
N ARG A 273 25.76 -8.06 3.70
CA ARG A 273 26.22 -8.65 2.44
C ARG A 273 26.03 -7.68 1.27
N LEU A 274 24.88 -7.02 1.19
CA LEU A 274 24.61 -6.01 0.17
C LEU A 274 25.67 -4.89 0.20
N ARG A 275 26.00 -4.37 1.39
CA ARG A 275 26.99 -3.28 1.52
C ARG A 275 28.41 -3.69 1.14
N THR A 276 28.75 -4.97 1.31
CA THR A 276 30.12 -5.48 1.08
C THR A 276 30.31 -6.05 -0.33
N GLU A 277 29.31 -6.75 -0.87
CA GLU A 277 29.38 -7.44 -2.16
C GLU A 277 28.52 -6.78 -3.26
N GLY A 278 27.52 -5.97 -2.89
CA GLY A 278 26.48 -5.51 -3.79
C GLY A 278 26.93 -4.61 -4.94
N ALA A 279 28.09 -3.96 -4.77
CA ALA A 279 28.69 -3.12 -5.81
C ALA A 279 29.02 -3.88 -7.10
N GLU A 280 29.32 -5.18 -6.99
CA GLU A 280 29.67 -6.04 -8.14
C GLU A 280 28.44 -6.73 -8.77
N TRP A 281 27.29 -6.66 -8.10
CA TRP A 281 26.07 -7.30 -8.61
C TRP A 281 25.46 -6.50 -9.75
N ARG A 282 24.75 -7.20 -10.64
CA ARG A 282 24.10 -6.61 -11.82
C ARG A 282 22.68 -7.11 -11.93
N VAL A 283 21.77 -6.23 -12.32
CA VAL A 283 20.37 -6.57 -12.61
C VAL A 283 20.16 -6.94 -14.07
N LEU A 284 20.88 -6.28 -14.98
CA LEU A 284 20.77 -6.44 -16.43
C LEU A 284 22.10 -6.92 -17.04
N PRO A 285 22.06 -7.65 -18.17
CA PRO A 285 20.88 -8.17 -18.87
C PRO A 285 20.24 -9.38 -18.18
N LEU A 286 20.87 -9.90 -17.13
CA LEU A 286 20.38 -10.99 -16.28
C LEU A 286 20.84 -10.70 -14.85
N PRO A 287 19.97 -10.88 -13.83
CA PRO A 287 20.37 -10.74 -12.43
C PRO A 287 21.54 -11.66 -12.07
N SER A 288 22.62 -11.10 -11.53
CA SER A 288 23.82 -11.85 -11.14
C SER A 288 23.63 -12.66 -9.85
N VAL A 289 22.60 -12.33 -9.06
CA VAL A 289 22.20 -13.07 -7.86
C VAL A 289 20.66 -13.17 -7.82
N PRO A 290 20.09 -14.23 -7.21
CA PRO A 290 18.64 -14.42 -7.16
C PRO A 290 17.87 -13.26 -6.52
N HIS A 291 18.45 -12.61 -5.52
CA HIS A 291 17.83 -11.51 -4.78
C HIS A 291 17.59 -10.24 -5.62
N LEU A 292 18.13 -10.16 -6.84
CA LEU A 292 17.95 -9.01 -7.74
C LEU A 292 16.87 -9.22 -8.80
N TRP A 293 16.14 -10.35 -8.79
CA TRP A 293 15.00 -10.53 -9.67
C TRP A 293 13.87 -9.55 -9.29
N PRO A 294 13.38 -8.72 -10.24
CA PRO A 294 12.38 -7.71 -9.96
C PRO A 294 10.99 -8.34 -9.82
N ASN A 295 10.13 -7.64 -9.10
CA ASN A 295 8.69 -7.88 -9.10
C ASN A 295 7.93 -6.92 -10.05
N MET A 296 8.53 -5.79 -10.50
CA MET A 296 7.91 -4.80 -11.42
C MET A 296 8.92 -3.94 -12.21
N LYS A 297 8.42 -3.12 -13.17
CA LYS A 297 9.08 -2.19 -14.15
C LYS A 297 10.32 -2.72 -14.90
N ILE A 298 11.38 -3.12 -14.19
CA ILE A 298 12.58 -3.79 -14.71
C ILE A 298 12.23 -5.18 -15.27
N ALA A 299 11.19 -5.82 -14.73
CA ALA A 299 10.66 -7.10 -15.20
C ALA A 299 10.44 -7.15 -16.72
N LYS A 300 10.00 -6.03 -17.34
CA LYS A 300 9.81 -5.92 -18.80
C LYS A 300 11.10 -6.11 -19.59
N GLN A 301 12.22 -5.56 -19.11
CA GLN A 301 13.52 -5.66 -19.79
C GLN A 301 14.09 -7.09 -19.70
N LEU A 302 13.78 -7.80 -18.61
CA LEU A 302 14.21 -9.17 -18.39
C LEU A 302 13.30 -10.22 -19.05
N ALA A 303 12.13 -9.80 -19.57
CA ALA A 303 11.04 -10.71 -19.90
C ALA A 303 10.70 -11.65 -18.71
N ASP A 304 10.73 -11.11 -17.50
CA ASP A 304 10.53 -11.85 -16.26
C ASP A 304 9.12 -12.47 -16.18
N LEU A 305 9.02 -13.62 -15.52
CA LEU A 305 7.77 -14.38 -15.39
C LEU A 305 6.70 -13.65 -14.58
N THR A 306 7.06 -12.76 -13.64
CA THR A 306 6.12 -11.98 -12.82
C THR A 306 5.32 -10.94 -13.60
N LEU A 307 5.67 -10.70 -14.87
CA LEU A 307 4.80 -9.94 -15.77
C LEU A 307 3.48 -10.67 -16.03
N LEU A 308 3.51 -12.01 -16.02
CA LEU A 308 2.37 -12.83 -16.36
C LEU A 308 1.29 -12.78 -15.25
N PRO A 309 0.00 -12.81 -15.62
CA PRO A 309 -1.08 -12.80 -14.63
C PRO A 309 -0.94 -13.95 -13.64
N ARG A 310 -1.13 -13.65 -12.34
CA ARG A 310 -1.11 -14.63 -11.24
C ARG A 310 0.22 -15.35 -11.02
N VAL A 311 1.30 -14.94 -11.69
CA VAL A 311 2.64 -15.47 -11.42
C VAL A 311 3.33 -14.58 -10.40
N ASN A 312 3.46 -15.07 -9.16
CA ASN A 312 4.17 -14.38 -8.09
C ASN A 312 5.66 -14.78 -8.04
N ALA A 313 6.42 -14.20 -7.12
CA ALA A 313 7.84 -14.50 -6.93
C ALA A 313 8.10 -15.99 -6.63
N GLU A 314 7.23 -16.64 -5.86
CA GLU A 314 7.35 -18.07 -5.52
C GLU A 314 7.26 -18.96 -6.77
N LEU A 315 6.25 -18.73 -7.62
CA LEU A 315 6.09 -19.47 -8.88
C LEU A 315 7.24 -19.18 -9.85
N ARG A 316 7.71 -17.93 -9.91
CA ARG A 316 8.91 -17.55 -10.69
C ARG A 316 10.12 -18.34 -10.20
N ASP A 317 10.39 -18.34 -8.90
CA ASP A 317 11.58 -18.99 -8.34
C ASP A 317 11.52 -20.51 -8.54
N ALA A 318 10.35 -21.12 -8.38
CA ALA A 318 10.12 -22.53 -8.72
C ALA A 318 10.40 -22.82 -10.21
N ALA A 319 9.97 -21.94 -11.13
CA ALA A 319 10.28 -22.08 -12.56
C ALA A 319 11.79 -21.91 -12.85
N HIS A 320 12.47 -20.99 -12.16
CA HIS A 320 13.91 -20.80 -12.27
C HIS A 320 14.69 -22.08 -11.93
N THR A 321 14.27 -22.82 -10.88
CA THR A 321 14.91 -24.12 -10.54
C THR A 321 14.80 -25.17 -11.66
N ARG A 322 13.83 -25.01 -12.57
CA ARG A 322 13.62 -25.88 -13.73
C ARG A 322 14.28 -25.32 -15.01
N GLY A 323 15.05 -24.24 -14.89
CA GLY A 323 15.72 -23.57 -16.00
C GLY A 323 14.79 -22.76 -16.90
N LEU A 324 13.65 -22.28 -16.35
CA LEU A 324 12.68 -21.46 -17.06
C LEU A 324 12.63 -20.06 -16.41
N ALA A 325 13.29 -19.07 -17.03
CA ALA A 325 13.45 -17.73 -16.44
C ALA A 325 12.68 -16.61 -17.16
N ARG A 326 12.12 -16.90 -18.34
CA ARG A 326 11.52 -15.86 -19.19
C ARG A 326 10.15 -16.27 -19.68
N TRP A 327 9.24 -15.30 -19.78
CA TRP A 327 7.89 -15.58 -20.28
C TRP A 327 7.88 -15.93 -21.77
N ASP A 328 8.86 -15.42 -22.52
CA ASP A 328 9.01 -15.62 -23.97
C ASP A 328 9.73 -16.92 -24.34
N ASP A 329 10.21 -17.70 -23.36
CA ASP A 329 10.74 -19.05 -23.60
C ASP A 329 9.63 -19.95 -24.19
N PRO A 330 9.88 -20.69 -25.29
CA PRO A 330 8.88 -21.56 -25.92
C PRO A 330 8.25 -22.60 -24.98
N ARG A 331 8.95 -22.97 -23.90
CA ARG A 331 8.49 -23.94 -22.89
C ARG A 331 7.56 -23.32 -21.85
N THR A 332 7.48 -21.99 -21.76
CA THR A 332 6.61 -21.33 -20.77
C THR A 332 5.15 -21.53 -21.15
N SER A 333 4.41 -22.10 -20.20
CA SER A 333 2.96 -22.34 -20.20
C SER A 333 2.45 -22.26 -18.76
N ALA A 334 1.14 -22.16 -18.57
CA ALA A 334 0.52 -22.23 -17.26
C ALA A 334 0.94 -23.51 -16.50
N SER A 335 0.93 -24.66 -17.19
CA SER A 335 1.35 -25.94 -16.62
C SER A 335 2.83 -25.96 -16.19
N ALA A 336 3.73 -25.39 -16.99
CA ALA A 336 5.16 -25.32 -16.65
C ALA A 336 5.43 -24.44 -15.42
N LEU A 337 4.57 -23.43 -15.22
CA LEU A 337 4.59 -22.52 -14.08
C LEU A 337 3.82 -23.06 -12.87
N GLY A 338 3.18 -24.23 -12.96
CA GLY A 338 2.38 -24.79 -11.87
C GLY A 338 1.07 -24.04 -11.62
N VAL A 339 0.56 -23.30 -12.61
CA VAL A 339 -0.74 -22.64 -12.57
C VAL A 339 -1.79 -23.58 -13.15
N ASP A 340 -2.86 -23.81 -12.40
CA ASP A 340 -3.93 -24.74 -12.74
C ASP A 340 -5.34 -24.10 -12.66
N GLY A 341 -6.38 -24.93 -12.79
CA GLY A 341 -7.78 -24.52 -12.66
C GLY A 341 -8.26 -23.53 -13.72
N ALA A 342 -9.21 -22.68 -13.34
CA ALA A 342 -9.86 -21.72 -14.23
C ALA A 342 -8.92 -20.62 -14.76
N TYR A 343 -7.76 -20.42 -14.13
CA TYR A 343 -6.79 -19.38 -14.50
C TYR A 343 -5.80 -19.82 -15.58
N ALA A 344 -5.50 -21.12 -15.67
CA ALA A 344 -4.53 -21.65 -16.61
C ALA A 344 -4.85 -21.28 -18.08
N PRO A 345 -6.09 -21.42 -18.59
CA PRO A 345 -6.42 -21.04 -19.96
C PRO A 345 -6.20 -19.55 -20.25
N ALA A 346 -6.53 -18.67 -19.30
CA ALA A 346 -6.33 -17.24 -19.45
C ALA A 346 -4.84 -16.87 -19.49
N LEU A 347 -4.03 -17.51 -18.64
CA LEU A 347 -2.58 -17.34 -18.63
C LEU A 347 -1.95 -17.82 -19.96
N ASP A 348 -2.31 -19.02 -20.43
CA ASP A 348 -1.83 -19.54 -21.70
C ASP A 348 -2.24 -18.65 -22.89
N ALA A 349 -3.45 -18.07 -22.87
CA ALA A 349 -3.88 -17.11 -23.88
C ALA A 349 -3.02 -15.84 -23.87
N VAL A 350 -2.69 -15.29 -22.69
CA VAL A 350 -1.80 -14.13 -22.54
C VAL A 350 -0.39 -14.47 -23.05
N ILE A 351 0.15 -15.64 -22.71
CA ILE A 351 1.45 -16.09 -23.20
C ILE A 351 1.43 -16.19 -24.74
N ALA A 352 0.43 -16.87 -25.30
CA ALA A 352 0.33 -17.12 -26.73
C ALA A 352 0.25 -15.83 -27.54
N VAL A 353 -0.65 -14.90 -27.17
CA VAL A 353 -0.85 -13.64 -27.92
C VAL A 353 0.39 -12.74 -27.90
N ASN A 354 1.20 -12.82 -26.85
CA ASN A 354 2.43 -12.03 -26.73
C ASN A 354 3.63 -12.69 -27.42
N ARG A 355 3.62 -14.01 -27.62
CA ARG A 355 4.74 -14.75 -28.21
C ARG A 355 4.65 -14.86 -29.73
N ASP A 356 3.47 -15.13 -30.27
CA ASP A 356 3.34 -15.51 -31.68
C ASP A 356 3.17 -14.30 -32.63
N ALA A 357 3.11 -14.59 -33.94
CA ALA A 357 2.92 -13.61 -35.01
C ALA A 357 1.46 -13.51 -35.51
N GLY A 358 0.50 -14.06 -34.77
CA GLY A 358 -0.91 -14.08 -35.17
C GLY A 358 -1.64 -12.77 -34.91
N ALA A 359 -2.98 -12.83 -34.90
CA ALA A 359 -3.83 -11.67 -34.65
C ALA A 359 -3.51 -11.03 -33.28
N PRO A 360 -3.47 -9.68 -33.20
CA PRO A 360 -3.07 -8.96 -32.00
C PRO A 360 -4.15 -8.97 -30.89
N LEU A 361 -5.39 -9.34 -31.22
CA LEU A 361 -6.48 -9.48 -30.25
C LEU A 361 -7.12 -10.86 -30.44
N ARG A 362 -7.40 -11.55 -29.33
CA ARG A 362 -8.05 -12.86 -29.32
C ARG A 362 -9.06 -12.96 -28.18
N PRO A 363 -10.13 -13.75 -28.33
CA PRO A 363 -10.55 -14.42 -29.57
C PRO A 363 -10.96 -13.40 -30.65
N ALA A 364 -11.00 -13.83 -31.92
CA ALA A 364 -11.41 -12.94 -33.02
C ALA A 364 -12.85 -12.43 -32.85
N ARG A 365 -13.70 -13.24 -32.21
CA ARG A 365 -15.06 -12.90 -31.84
C ARG A 365 -15.33 -13.41 -30.42
N VAL A 366 -15.84 -12.54 -29.56
CA VAL A 366 -16.28 -12.89 -28.21
C VAL A 366 -17.74 -13.32 -28.27
N SER A 367 -18.03 -14.50 -27.71
CA SER A 367 -19.36 -15.11 -27.73
C SER A 367 -20.08 -15.00 -26.38
N THR A 368 -19.32 -14.86 -25.30
CA THR A 368 -19.86 -14.77 -23.95
C THR A 368 -20.69 -13.51 -23.73
N ASP A 369 -21.89 -13.68 -23.15
CA ASP A 369 -22.85 -12.63 -22.78
C ASP A 369 -23.26 -11.70 -23.95
N GLN A 370 -23.01 -12.12 -25.19
CA GLN A 370 -23.19 -11.29 -26.39
C GLN A 370 -24.63 -10.80 -26.57
N GLU A 371 -25.63 -11.54 -26.08
CA GLU A 371 -27.03 -11.13 -26.08
C GLU A 371 -27.27 -9.86 -25.26
N ARG A 372 -26.41 -9.57 -24.29
CA ARG A 372 -26.51 -8.37 -23.45
C ARG A 372 -25.73 -7.20 -24.02
N TRP A 373 -24.50 -7.38 -24.48
CA TRP A 373 -23.61 -6.24 -24.82
C TRP A 373 -23.43 -5.99 -26.31
N ARG A 374 -23.63 -6.97 -27.19
CA ARG A 374 -23.32 -6.87 -28.62
C ARG A 374 -24.18 -5.84 -29.34
N VAL A 375 -25.45 -5.75 -28.96
CA VAL A 375 -26.38 -4.72 -29.44
C VAL A 375 -26.44 -3.62 -28.39
N PRO A 376 -26.09 -2.37 -28.73
CA PRO A 376 -26.23 -1.25 -27.81
C PRO A 376 -27.69 -1.11 -27.33
N PRO A 377 -27.93 -0.94 -26.01
CA PRO A 377 -29.27 -0.67 -25.50
C PRO A 377 -29.71 0.76 -25.87
N ALA A 378 -30.97 1.09 -25.60
CA ALA A 378 -31.52 2.42 -25.90
C ALA A 378 -30.78 3.54 -25.15
N ALA A 379 -30.36 3.30 -23.90
CA ALA A 379 -29.51 4.19 -23.13
C ALA A 379 -28.33 3.40 -22.51
N GLU A 380 -27.11 3.87 -22.79
CA GLU A 380 -25.87 3.29 -22.29
C GLU A 380 -24.91 4.42 -21.91
N ALA A 381 -24.30 4.31 -20.74
CA ALA A 381 -23.26 5.20 -20.27
C ALA A 381 -22.04 4.39 -19.79
N PHE A 382 -20.86 4.96 -19.99
CA PHE A 382 -19.58 4.42 -19.52
C PHE A 382 -19.15 5.25 -18.32
N VAL A 383 -18.97 4.60 -17.17
CA VAL A 383 -18.85 5.26 -15.87
C VAL A 383 -17.59 4.82 -15.17
N ASP A 384 -16.89 5.79 -14.60
CA ASP A 384 -15.74 5.59 -13.72
C ASP A 384 -15.81 6.55 -12.54
N PHE A 385 -15.45 6.07 -11.35
CA PHE A 385 -15.51 6.82 -10.10
C PHE A 385 -14.12 6.98 -9.50
N GLU A 386 -13.87 8.15 -8.92
CA GLU A 386 -12.69 8.41 -8.11
C GLU A 386 -13.08 8.55 -6.64
N PHE A 387 -12.25 7.97 -5.76
CA PHE A 387 -12.55 7.86 -4.33
C PHE A 387 -11.41 8.36 -3.47
N VAL A 388 -11.76 8.94 -2.32
CA VAL A 388 -10.84 9.13 -1.20
C VAL A 388 -11.15 8.11 -0.10
N HIS A 389 -10.11 7.74 0.65
CA HIS A 389 -10.24 6.93 1.86
C HIS A 389 -10.14 7.79 3.14
N ASP A 390 -10.30 7.17 4.30
CA ASP A 390 -10.21 7.81 5.61
C ASP A 390 -8.75 8.07 6.07
N LEU A 391 -7.84 8.31 5.13
CA LEU A 391 -6.41 8.51 5.39
C LEU A 391 -5.99 9.99 5.44
N ASP A 392 -6.88 10.93 5.06
CA ASP A 392 -6.68 12.34 5.37
C ASP A 392 -7.35 12.68 6.70
N ASP A 393 -6.61 12.46 7.78
CA ASP A 393 -7.05 12.72 9.14
C ASP A 393 -6.52 14.07 9.63
N ASP A 394 -7.37 14.87 10.27
CA ASP A 394 -6.97 16.14 10.89
C ASP A 394 -6.55 15.99 12.35
N PHE A 395 -6.77 14.81 12.93
CA PHE A 395 -6.47 14.40 14.30
C PHE A 395 -7.12 15.26 15.38
N ARG A 396 -8.13 16.08 15.06
CA ARG A 396 -8.84 16.91 16.07
C ARG A 396 -9.65 16.07 17.06
N ALA A 397 -10.09 14.89 16.63
CA ALA A 397 -10.86 13.94 17.43
C ALA A 397 -9.99 12.83 18.07
N PHE A 398 -8.66 12.92 17.95
CA PHE A 398 -7.75 11.92 18.53
C PHE A 398 -8.04 11.74 20.05
N PRO A 399 -8.10 10.50 20.58
CA PRO A 399 -7.61 9.23 20.03
C PRO A 399 -8.56 8.51 19.07
N GLN A 400 -9.73 9.04 18.78
CA GLN A 400 -10.61 8.49 17.75
C GLN A 400 -10.10 8.87 16.36
N LYS A 401 -10.07 7.92 15.43
CA LYS A 401 -9.63 8.16 14.06
C LYS A 401 -10.60 9.14 13.36
N GLY A 402 -10.05 10.07 12.60
CA GLY A 402 -10.80 10.90 11.66
C GLY A 402 -10.68 10.38 10.22
N GLY A 403 -10.82 11.32 9.29
CA GLY A 403 -10.88 11.04 7.86
C GLY A 403 -12.23 10.49 7.41
N GLN A 404 -12.55 10.67 6.13
CA GLN A 404 -13.83 10.26 5.56
C GLN A 404 -13.62 9.66 4.17
N ALA A 405 -14.14 8.46 3.96
CA ALA A 405 -14.16 7.84 2.64
C ALA A 405 -15.38 8.33 1.85
N LEU A 406 -15.17 8.75 0.60
CA LEU A 406 -16.18 9.36 -0.28
C LEU A 406 -15.86 9.07 -1.75
N ILE A 407 -16.90 9.02 -2.58
CA ILE A 407 -16.80 9.30 -4.01
C ILE A 407 -16.64 10.82 -4.15
N PHE A 408 -15.52 11.28 -4.72
CA PHE A 408 -15.29 12.71 -4.91
C PHE A 408 -15.48 13.17 -6.36
N GLN A 409 -15.47 12.22 -7.30
CA GLN A 409 -15.66 12.51 -8.71
C GLN A 409 -16.26 11.31 -9.45
N ILE A 410 -17.17 11.60 -10.38
CA ILE A 410 -17.85 10.64 -11.25
C ILE A 410 -17.70 11.11 -12.69
N GLY A 411 -17.09 10.27 -13.53
CA GLY A 411 -17.08 10.41 -14.98
C GLY A 411 -18.22 9.63 -15.59
N CYS A 412 -18.94 10.25 -16.52
CA CYS A 412 -20.04 9.61 -17.22
C CYS A 412 -20.03 10.04 -18.68
N GLY A 413 -19.79 9.10 -19.58
CA GLY A 413 -19.80 9.37 -21.01
C GLY A 413 -20.75 8.47 -21.78
N THR A 414 -21.25 8.97 -22.92
CA THR A 414 -22.05 8.21 -23.87
C THR A 414 -21.33 8.14 -25.20
N TYR A 415 -21.48 7.01 -25.88
CA TYR A 415 -20.82 6.77 -27.16
C TYR A 415 -21.87 6.30 -28.16
N ARG A 416 -22.20 7.16 -29.13
CA ARG A 416 -23.21 6.89 -30.16
C ARG A 416 -22.68 7.33 -31.51
N GLU A 417 -22.78 6.47 -32.52
CA GLU A 417 -22.34 6.76 -33.90
C GLU A 417 -20.89 7.28 -34.00
N ARG A 418 -20.00 6.76 -33.16
CA ARG A 418 -18.61 7.24 -32.97
C ARG A 418 -18.46 8.65 -32.41
N GLY A 419 -19.54 9.31 -32.03
CA GLY A 419 -19.54 10.52 -31.23
C GLY A 419 -19.35 10.20 -29.74
N TRP A 420 -18.40 10.90 -29.12
CA TRP A 420 -18.18 10.85 -27.67
C TRP A 420 -18.77 12.10 -27.02
N SER A 421 -19.61 11.91 -26.00
CA SER A 421 -20.12 12.98 -25.15
C SER A 421 -19.83 12.63 -23.70
N PHE A 422 -19.14 13.51 -22.99
CA PHE A 422 -18.71 13.28 -21.61
C PHE A 422 -19.21 14.36 -20.68
N ARG A 423 -19.56 13.96 -19.46
CA ARG A 423 -19.84 14.87 -18.36
C ARG A 423 -19.11 14.40 -17.11
N GLN A 424 -18.39 15.35 -16.51
CA GLN A 424 -17.74 15.18 -15.21
C GLN A 424 -18.64 15.74 -14.10
N PHE A 425 -18.71 15.02 -12.99
CA PHE A 425 -19.28 15.48 -11.74
C PHE A 425 -18.19 15.43 -10.68
N THR A 426 -17.93 16.55 -10.01
CA THR A 426 -16.89 16.65 -8.96
C THR A 426 -17.51 17.32 -7.74
N VAL A 427 -17.14 16.91 -6.54
CA VAL A 427 -17.59 17.55 -5.30
C VAL A 427 -17.06 18.97 -5.15
N ASP A 428 -17.79 19.82 -4.42
CA ASP A 428 -17.35 21.17 -4.06
C ASP A 428 -16.34 21.14 -2.89
N GLU A 429 -16.54 20.24 -1.92
CA GLU A 429 -15.65 19.95 -0.79
C GLU A 429 -15.62 18.42 -0.54
N LEU A 430 -14.54 17.88 0.05
CA LEU A 430 -14.47 16.47 0.48
C LEU A 430 -15.30 16.22 1.76
N VAL A 431 -16.62 16.38 1.65
CA VAL A 431 -17.59 16.15 2.72
C VAL A 431 -18.79 15.35 2.20
N VAL A 432 -19.48 14.69 3.13
CA VAL A 432 -20.62 13.79 2.88
C VAL A 432 -21.74 14.53 2.13
N GLU A 433 -22.02 15.78 2.47
CA GLU A 433 -23.07 16.59 1.84
C GLU A 433 -22.75 16.90 0.36
N SER A 434 -21.48 17.12 0.04
CA SER A 434 -21.04 17.39 -1.33
C SER A 434 -21.05 16.12 -2.18
N GLU A 435 -20.72 14.96 -1.61
CA GLU A 435 -20.89 13.64 -2.25
C GLU A 435 -22.36 13.45 -2.65
N ALA A 436 -23.31 13.69 -1.73
CA ALA A 436 -24.74 13.56 -2.04
C ALA A 436 -25.20 14.45 -3.18
N LYS A 437 -24.84 15.74 -3.14
CA LYS A 437 -25.20 16.70 -4.21
C LYS A 437 -24.64 16.28 -5.56
N MET A 438 -23.40 15.80 -5.59
CA MET A 438 -22.77 15.30 -6.82
C MET A 438 -23.50 14.07 -7.37
N ILE A 439 -23.90 13.14 -6.50
CA ILE A 439 -24.66 11.94 -6.90
C ILE A 439 -26.05 12.33 -7.41
N ASP A 440 -26.74 13.27 -6.78
CA ASP A 440 -28.03 13.79 -7.28
C ASP A 440 -27.89 14.39 -8.68
N ASP A 441 -26.86 15.21 -8.90
CA ASP A 441 -26.57 15.81 -10.21
C ASP A 441 -26.29 14.74 -11.28
N TRP A 442 -25.56 13.69 -10.92
CA TRP A 442 -25.26 12.57 -11.80
C TRP A 442 -26.50 11.72 -12.12
N LEU A 443 -27.30 11.38 -11.12
CA LEU A 443 -28.57 10.65 -11.31
C LEU A 443 -29.56 11.46 -12.16
N GLY A 444 -29.61 12.78 -11.97
CA GLY A 444 -30.39 13.68 -12.82
C GLY A 444 -29.93 13.66 -14.28
N HIS A 445 -28.62 13.56 -14.52
CA HIS A 445 -28.07 13.38 -15.88
C HIS A 445 -28.47 12.03 -16.48
N LEU A 446 -28.38 10.94 -15.73
CA LEU A 446 -28.84 9.62 -16.20
C LEU A 446 -30.35 9.62 -16.50
N ALA A 447 -31.16 10.25 -15.66
CA ALA A 447 -32.60 10.39 -15.90
C ALA A 447 -32.90 11.17 -17.20
N ALA A 448 -32.11 12.20 -17.50
CA ALA A 448 -32.22 12.93 -18.78
C ALA A 448 -31.87 12.03 -19.98
N LEU A 449 -30.79 11.24 -19.89
CA LEU A 449 -30.40 10.28 -20.94
C LEU A 449 -31.50 9.23 -21.18
N ALA A 450 -32.12 8.72 -20.11
CA ALA A 450 -33.26 7.82 -20.20
C ALA A 450 -34.47 8.49 -20.85
N GLY A 451 -34.76 9.75 -20.50
CA GLY A 451 -35.81 10.56 -21.11
C GLY A 451 -35.61 10.75 -22.62
N ASP A 452 -34.39 11.09 -23.04
CA ASP A 452 -34.01 11.21 -24.46
C ASP A 452 -34.18 9.89 -25.22
N ALA A 453 -33.93 8.76 -24.54
CA ALA A 453 -34.17 7.41 -25.04
C ALA A 453 -35.64 6.94 -24.90
N ARG A 454 -36.54 7.78 -24.37
CA ARG A 454 -37.98 7.50 -24.13
C ARG A 454 -38.23 6.32 -23.17
N LEU A 455 -37.31 6.11 -22.23
CA LEU A 455 -37.39 5.13 -21.16
C LEU A 455 -38.15 5.71 -19.95
N ARG A 456 -38.86 4.86 -19.19
CA ARG A 456 -39.80 5.32 -18.14
C ARG A 456 -39.27 5.17 -16.72
N GLY A 457 -38.28 4.31 -16.51
CA GLY A 457 -37.64 4.04 -15.22
C GLY A 457 -36.55 5.04 -14.82
N GLY A 458 -36.33 6.10 -15.62
CA GLY A 458 -35.35 7.14 -15.31
C GLY A 458 -33.92 6.60 -15.26
N ALA A 459 -33.15 7.00 -14.25
CA ALA A 459 -31.73 6.60 -14.11
C ALA A 459 -31.52 5.07 -14.08
N SER A 460 -32.48 4.31 -13.55
CA SER A 460 -32.40 2.84 -13.47
C SER A 460 -32.48 2.14 -14.83
N ASP A 461 -33.01 2.79 -15.87
CA ASP A 461 -33.11 2.24 -17.22
C ASP A 461 -31.85 2.53 -18.07
N VAL A 462 -30.86 3.25 -17.52
CA VAL A 462 -29.57 3.48 -18.19
C VAL A 462 -28.59 2.39 -17.79
N ARG A 463 -28.09 1.63 -18.78
CA ARG A 463 -27.01 0.68 -18.52
C ARG A 463 -25.71 1.42 -18.25
N LEU A 464 -25.06 1.09 -17.12
CA LEU A 464 -23.80 1.65 -16.69
C LEU A 464 -22.67 0.63 -16.90
N VAL A 465 -21.92 0.80 -17.99
CA VAL A 465 -20.75 0.00 -18.30
C VAL A 465 -19.57 0.48 -17.48
N HIS A 466 -18.90 -0.44 -16.79
CA HIS A 466 -17.73 -0.14 -15.96
C HIS A 466 -16.64 -1.22 -16.08
N TRP A 467 -15.44 -0.93 -15.55
CA TRP A 467 -14.30 -1.85 -15.52
C TRP A 467 -13.74 -1.98 -14.10
N SER A 468 -14.21 -2.97 -13.32
CA SER A 468 -13.72 -3.18 -11.94
C SER A 468 -12.85 -4.43 -11.82
N LEU A 469 -11.60 -4.27 -11.39
CA LEU A 469 -10.66 -5.39 -11.19
C LEU A 469 -11.01 -6.28 -9.98
N ALA A 470 -11.76 -5.76 -9.01
CA ALA A 470 -11.94 -6.34 -7.68
C ALA A 470 -13.41 -6.68 -7.36
N GLU A 471 -13.60 -7.81 -6.69
CA GLU A 471 -14.89 -8.29 -6.17
C GLU A 471 -15.35 -7.51 -4.91
N GLU A 472 -14.41 -7.01 -4.10
CA GLU A 472 -14.69 -6.33 -2.81
C GLU A 472 -14.93 -4.80 -2.93
N SER A 473 -14.69 -4.21 -4.11
CA SER A 473 -14.82 -2.77 -4.35
C SER A 473 -15.38 -2.48 -5.75
N SER A 474 -16.44 -3.17 -6.15
CA SER A 474 -17.14 -2.80 -7.39
C SER A 474 -17.76 -1.41 -7.25
N PHE A 475 -17.92 -0.69 -8.37
CA PHE A 475 -18.61 0.61 -8.40
C PHE A 475 -20.01 0.55 -7.79
N GLU A 476 -20.68 -0.61 -7.94
CA GLU A 476 -21.92 -0.94 -7.24
C GLU A 476 -21.76 -0.87 -5.71
N HIS A 477 -20.77 -1.54 -5.12
CA HIS A 477 -20.51 -1.43 -3.67
C HIS A 477 -20.20 0.00 -3.22
N ALA A 478 -19.51 0.78 -4.02
CA ALA A 478 -19.23 2.18 -3.70
C ALA A 478 -20.51 3.03 -3.67
N TYR A 479 -21.38 2.86 -4.67
CA TYR A 479 -22.69 3.49 -4.72
C TYR A 479 -23.60 3.01 -3.58
N GLU A 480 -23.66 1.72 -3.30
CA GLU A 480 -24.43 1.16 -2.16
C GLU A 480 -23.89 1.66 -0.81
N SER A 481 -22.58 1.83 -0.69
CA SER A 481 -21.98 2.46 0.48
C SER A 481 -22.42 3.93 0.61
N ALA A 482 -22.52 4.66 -0.50
CA ALA A 482 -23.05 6.02 -0.51
C ALA A 482 -24.54 6.04 -0.14
N ARG A 483 -25.37 5.14 -0.69
CA ARG A 483 -26.78 4.98 -0.30
C ARG A 483 -26.95 4.71 1.19
N THR A 484 -26.08 3.87 1.75
CA THR A 484 -26.08 3.57 3.20
C THR A 484 -25.70 4.80 4.03
N ARG A 485 -24.80 5.66 3.54
CA ARG A 485 -24.47 6.95 4.17
C ARG A 485 -25.61 7.98 4.06
N HIS A 486 -26.49 7.84 3.07
CA HIS A 486 -27.55 8.79 2.73
C HIS A 486 -28.93 8.11 2.66
N PRO A 487 -29.45 7.57 3.77
CA PRO A 487 -30.72 6.82 3.77
C PRO A 487 -31.94 7.67 3.41
N ASP A 488 -31.82 9.01 3.47
CA ASP A 488 -32.84 10.02 3.22
C ASP A 488 -32.93 10.48 1.75
N ARG A 489 -32.01 10.05 0.88
CA ARG A 489 -31.97 10.46 -0.53
C ARG A 489 -32.80 9.59 -1.48
N ASP A 490 -33.28 8.43 -1.03
CA ASP A 490 -34.08 7.48 -1.81
C ASP A 490 -33.49 7.13 -3.20
N TRP A 491 -32.16 7.11 -3.32
CA TRP A 491 -31.50 6.82 -4.58
C TRP A 491 -31.85 5.41 -5.12
N PRO A 492 -32.16 5.29 -6.42
CA PRO A 492 -32.66 4.04 -6.98
C PRO A 492 -31.52 3.04 -7.20
N PRO A 493 -31.83 1.73 -7.29
CA PRO A 493 -30.88 0.76 -7.85
C PRO A 493 -30.56 1.11 -9.31
N LEU A 494 -29.34 0.80 -9.76
CA LEU A 494 -28.84 1.11 -11.10
C LEU A 494 -28.48 -0.17 -11.87
N GLU A 495 -28.58 -0.14 -13.20
CA GLU A 495 -28.23 -1.28 -14.07
C GLU A 495 -26.72 -1.29 -14.36
N TRP A 496 -25.93 -1.94 -13.51
CA TRP A 496 -24.48 -2.09 -13.70
C TRP A 496 -24.12 -3.21 -14.70
N TYR A 497 -23.14 -2.93 -15.57
CA TYR A 497 -22.59 -3.89 -16.52
C TYR A 497 -21.05 -3.96 -16.43
N ASP A 498 -20.55 -5.03 -15.80
CA ASP A 498 -19.12 -5.29 -15.63
C ASP A 498 -18.48 -5.83 -16.92
N LEU A 499 -17.87 -4.94 -17.70
CA LEU A 499 -17.21 -5.30 -18.96
C LEU A 499 -16.00 -6.21 -18.74
N LEU A 500 -15.28 -6.04 -17.63
CA LEU A 500 -14.11 -6.86 -17.35
C LEU A 500 -14.53 -8.29 -17.00
N GLY A 501 -15.40 -8.46 -16.01
CA GLY A 501 -15.81 -9.78 -15.54
C GLY A 501 -16.63 -10.55 -16.57
N ARG A 502 -17.63 -9.90 -17.17
CA ARG A 502 -18.61 -10.58 -18.06
C ARG A 502 -18.09 -10.83 -19.46
N VAL A 503 -17.11 -10.05 -19.93
CA VAL A 503 -16.57 -10.18 -21.30
C VAL A 503 -15.12 -10.63 -21.26
N PHE A 504 -14.22 -9.79 -20.73
CA PHE A 504 -12.77 -10.02 -20.84
C PHE A 504 -12.26 -11.23 -20.05
N ARG A 505 -12.79 -11.48 -18.85
CA ARG A 505 -12.38 -12.62 -18.01
C ARG A 505 -13.17 -13.88 -18.30
N ALA A 506 -14.45 -13.76 -18.66
CA ALA A 506 -15.32 -14.91 -18.89
C ALA A 506 -14.93 -15.69 -20.16
N GLU A 507 -14.53 -14.99 -21.21
CA GLU A 507 -13.88 -15.57 -22.39
C GLU A 507 -12.58 -14.79 -22.63
N PRO A 508 -11.42 -15.29 -22.18
CA PRO A 508 -10.18 -14.52 -22.06
C PRO A 508 -9.86 -13.66 -23.29
N VAL A 509 -10.24 -12.37 -23.23
CA VAL A 509 -9.95 -11.40 -24.28
C VAL A 509 -8.55 -10.84 -24.03
N VAL A 510 -7.59 -11.30 -24.82
CA VAL A 510 -6.17 -11.00 -24.66
C VAL A 510 -5.67 -10.16 -25.83
N VAL A 511 -4.76 -9.24 -25.55
CA VAL A 511 -4.21 -8.31 -26.53
C VAL A 511 -2.69 -8.36 -26.48
N LYS A 512 -2.05 -8.47 -27.65
CA LYS A 512 -0.60 -8.46 -27.79
C LYS A 512 -0.02 -7.16 -27.21
N GLY A 513 0.98 -7.29 -26.36
CA GLY A 513 1.56 -6.21 -25.57
C GLY A 513 0.92 -6.01 -24.19
N ALA A 514 -0.24 -6.61 -23.90
CA ALA A 514 -0.85 -6.61 -22.57
C ALA A 514 -0.53 -7.91 -21.82
N PHE A 515 -0.02 -7.76 -20.60
CA PHE A 515 0.28 -8.86 -19.67
C PHE A 515 -0.67 -8.87 -18.46
N SER A 516 -1.71 -8.02 -18.48
CA SER A 516 -2.75 -8.00 -17.46
C SER A 516 -4.07 -7.54 -18.06
N PHE A 517 -5.17 -7.81 -17.36
CA PHE A 517 -6.51 -7.38 -17.74
C PHE A 517 -6.90 -6.02 -17.13
N GLY A 518 -5.91 -5.21 -16.72
CA GLY A 518 -6.17 -3.83 -16.30
C GLY A 518 -6.56 -2.96 -17.50
N LEU A 519 -7.53 -2.06 -17.32
CA LEU A 519 -8.04 -1.20 -18.40
C LEU A 519 -6.92 -0.48 -19.14
N LYS A 520 -6.00 0.16 -18.40
CA LYS A 520 -4.82 0.84 -18.94
C LYS A 520 -3.91 -0.08 -19.78
N ALA A 521 -3.70 -1.33 -19.36
CA ALA A 521 -2.85 -2.28 -20.07
C ALA A 521 -3.49 -2.71 -21.40
N ILE A 522 -4.78 -3.07 -21.35
CA ILE A 522 -5.57 -3.44 -22.53
C ILE A 522 -5.69 -2.28 -23.51
N ALA A 523 -6.09 -1.09 -23.03
CA ALA A 523 -6.27 0.09 -23.87
C ALA A 523 -4.97 0.50 -24.58
N ARG A 524 -3.83 0.54 -23.85
CA ARG A 524 -2.52 0.83 -24.47
C ARG A 524 -2.14 -0.20 -25.54
N ALA A 525 -2.38 -1.49 -25.29
CA ALA A 525 -2.10 -2.55 -26.24
C ALA A 525 -3.01 -2.46 -27.49
N MET A 526 -4.31 -2.26 -27.31
CA MET A 526 -5.26 -2.07 -28.42
C MET A 526 -4.92 -0.82 -29.25
N ARG A 527 -4.53 0.28 -28.59
CA ARG A 527 -4.11 1.50 -29.28
C ARG A 527 -2.82 1.32 -30.09
N ALA A 528 -1.84 0.61 -29.54
CA ALA A 528 -0.58 0.30 -30.23
C ALA A 528 -0.80 -0.53 -31.51
N HIS A 529 -1.87 -1.31 -31.55
CA HIS A 529 -2.29 -2.09 -32.71
C HIS A 529 -3.35 -1.40 -33.59
N GLY A 530 -3.71 -0.14 -33.29
CA GLY A 530 -4.66 0.64 -34.08
C GLY A 530 -6.12 0.20 -33.96
N LEU A 531 -6.47 -0.55 -32.92
CA LEU A 531 -7.82 -1.09 -32.68
C LEU A 531 -8.75 -0.05 -32.04
N ILE A 532 -8.18 0.87 -31.26
CA ILE A 532 -8.85 2.04 -30.68
C ILE A 532 -8.04 3.31 -30.96
N GLU A 533 -8.62 4.48 -30.76
CA GLU A 533 -8.03 5.76 -31.16
C GLU A 533 -7.43 6.54 -29.98
N THR A 534 -8.08 6.46 -28.82
CA THR A 534 -7.71 7.23 -27.63
C THR A 534 -6.31 6.87 -27.16
N VAL A 535 -5.49 7.89 -26.95
CA VAL A 535 -4.14 7.77 -26.42
C VAL A 535 -4.21 7.90 -24.90
N TRP A 536 -3.80 6.85 -24.21
CA TRP A 536 -3.57 6.92 -22.78
C TRP A 536 -2.22 7.60 -22.52
N GLY A 537 -2.26 8.90 -22.21
CA GLY A 537 -1.04 9.67 -21.92
C GLY A 537 -0.23 9.12 -20.75
N GLU A 538 0.98 9.63 -20.57
CA GLU A 538 1.74 9.47 -19.31
C GLU A 538 1.25 10.51 -18.28
N GLY A 539 -0.07 10.53 -18.05
CA GLY A 539 -0.71 11.47 -17.12
C GLY A 539 -0.25 11.26 -15.68
N LEU A 540 -0.33 12.33 -14.88
CA LEU A 540 0.19 12.42 -13.51
C LEU A 540 -0.60 11.58 -12.49
N ALA A 541 -1.85 11.24 -12.81
CA ALA A 541 -2.73 10.48 -11.95
C ALA A 541 -2.88 9.03 -12.47
N ASP A 542 -2.60 8.05 -11.62
CA ASP A 542 -3.35 6.80 -11.57
C ASP A 542 -4.37 6.89 -10.42
N GLY A 543 -5.19 5.87 -10.16
CA GLY A 543 -6.20 5.95 -9.10
C GLY A 543 -5.62 6.29 -7.70
N ALA A 544 -4.40 5.84 -7.39
CA ALA A 544 -3.72 6.19 -6.14
C ALA A 544 -3.25 7.65 -6.14
N GLY A 545 -2.71 8.13 -7.27
CA GLY A 545 -2.32 9.52 -7.46
C GLY A 545 -3.50 10.47 -7.46
N ALA A 546 -4.63 10.11 -8.07
CA ALA A 546 -5.88 10.88 -8.08
C ALA A 546 -6.36 11.16 -6.66
N MET A 547 -6.32 10.15 -5.78
CA MET A 547 -6.65 10.30 -4.36
C MET A 547 -5.70 11.28 -3.63
N ALA A 548 -4.39 11.15 -3.83
CA ALA A 548 -3.42 12.09 -3.25
C ALA A 548 -3.63 13.53 -3.76
N GLY A 549 -3.87 13.68 -5.06
CA GLY A 549 -4.19 14.96 -5.70
C GLY A 549 -5.47 15.59 -5.15
N ALA A 550 -6.51 14.80 -4.89
CA ALA A 550 -7.77 15.27 -4.30
C ALA A 550 -7.57 15.82 -2.89
N TRP A 551 -6.81 15.14 -2.03
CA TRP A 551 -6.48 15.65 -0.69
C TRP A 551 -5.64 16.92 -0.74
N ALA A 552 -4.64 16.98 -1.63
CA ALA A 552 -3.84 18.19 -1.83
C ALA A 552 -4.70 19.37 -2.31
N ALA A 553 -5.60 19.13 -3.27
CA ALA A 553 -6.56 20.12 -3.76
C ALA A 553 -7.52 20.59 -2.66
N ALA A 554 -7.99 19.68 -1.80
CA ALA A 554 -8.89 20.02 -0.70
C ALA A 554 -8.20 20.88 0.36
N ALA A 555 -6.96 20.55 0.73
CA ALA A 555 -6.18 21.35 1.67
C ALA A 555 -5.97 22.77 1.16
N ASP A 556 -5.63 22.91 -0.12
CA ASP A 556 -5.43 24.20 -0.77
C ASP A 556 -6.75 24.99 -0.95
N ALA A 557 -7.83 24.34 -1.37
CA ALA A 557 -9.14 24.97 -1.49
C ALA A 557 -9.62 25.50 -0.13
N ARG A 558 -9.43 24.74 0.96
CA ARG A 558 -9.74 25.20 2.33
C ARG A 558 -8.91 26.42 2.72
N ALA A 559 -7.62 26.45 2.37
CA ALA A 559 -6.76 27.60 2.66
C ALA A 559 -7.16 28.87 1.90
N ARG A 560 -7.73 28.71 0.69
CA ARG A 560 -8.15 29.82 -0.18
C ARG A 560 -9.65 30.18 -0.07
N GLY A 561 -10.44 29.38 0.64
CA GLY A 561 -11.89 29.53 0.71
C GLY A 561 -12.61 29.24 -0.61
N GLY A 562 -12.06 28.35 -1.45
CA GLY A 562 -12.58 28.03 -2.79
C GLY A 562 -13.21 26.63 -2.89
N SER A 563 -13.71 26.28 -4.09
CA SER A 563 -14.25 24.95 -4.40
C SER A 563 -13.19 24.03 -5.01
N LEU A 564 -13.25 22.73 -4.71
CA LEU A 564 -12.40 21.71 -5.36
C LEU A 564 -12.55 21.73 -6.89
N ARG A 565 -13.74 22.07 -7.41
CA ARG A 565 -14.02 22.14 -8.85
C ARG A 565 -13.13 23.12 -9.60
N GLU A 566 -12.65 24.15 -8.90
CA GLU A 566 -11.82 25.20 -9.50
C GLU A 566 -10.34 24.80 -9.56
N SER A 567 -9.94 23.77 -8.81
CA SER A 567 -8.55 23.33 -8.67
C SER A 567 -7.98 22.80 -10.00
N PRO A 568 -6.81 23.29 -10.44
CA PRO A 568 -6.09 22.72 -11.59
C PRO A 568 -5.76 21.23 -11.42
N VAL A 569 -5.48 20.79 -10.19
CA VAL A 569 -5.20 19.38 -9.86
C VAL A 569 -6.41 18.52 -10.19
N MET A 570 -7.61 18.96 -9.79
CA MET A 570 -8.86 18.26 -10.07
C MET A 570 -9.20 18.21 -11.56
N ARG A 571 -8.76 19.21 -12.35
CA ARG A 571 -8.90 19.16 -13.82
C ARG A 571 -8.02 18.09 -14.45
N GLU A 572 -6.82 17.84 -13.92
CA GLU A 572 -6.00 16.72 -14.41
C GLU A 572 -6.60 15.37 -14.03
N VAL A 573 -7.15 15.24 -12.81
CA VAL A 573 -7.91 14.03 -12.42
C VAL A 573 -9.13 13.83 -13.31
N ALA A 574 -9.87 14.89 -13.65
CA ALA A 574 -11.00 14.83 -14.59
C ALA A 574 -10.59 14.37 -16.00
N ARG A 575 -9.45 14.83 -16.52
CA ARG A 575 -8.94 14.35 -17.82
C ARG A 575 -8.57 12.87 -17.78
N TYR A 576 -7.97 12.41 -16.69
CA TYR A 576 -7.66 10.99 -16.50
C TYR A 576 -8.95 10.16 -16.49
N ASN A 577 -9.93 10.55 -15.68
CA ASN A 577 -11.22 9.87 -15.56
C ASN A 577 -12.03 9.86 -16.87
N GLU A 578 -11.97 10.94 -17.69
CA GLU A 578 -12.56 10.93 -19.03
C GLU A 578 -11.92 9.86 -19.94
N VAL A 579 -10.59 9.72 -19.89
CA VAL A 579 -9.87 8.70 -20.67
C VAL A 579 -10.35 7.30 -20.28
N ASP A 580 -10.51 7.02 -18.99
CA ASP A 580 -11.01 5.74 -18.48
C ASP A 580 -12.42 5.44 -19.03
N CYS A 581 -13.33 6.42 -18.99
CA CYS A 581 -14.66 6.26 -19.57
C CYS A 581 -14.61 6.04 -21.10
N ARG A 582 -13.79 6.83 -21.81
CA ARG A 582 -13.75 6.83 -23.28
C ARG A 582 -13.14 5.55 -23.84
N VAL A 583 -12.05 5.06 -23.26
CA VAL A 583 -11.42 3.83 -23.73
C VAL A 583 -12.30 2.61 -23.52
N MET A 584 -13.09 2.56 -22.43
CA MET A 584 -14.10 1.50 -22.26
C MET A 584 -15.12 1.52 -23.41
N ALA A 585 -15.56 2.71 -23.81
CA ALA A 585 -16.48 2.88 -24.92
C ALA A 585 -15.88 2.43 -26.26
N GLU A 586 -14.66 2.86 -26.57
CA GLU A 586 -13.96 2.47 -27.79
C GLU A 586 -13.67 0.97 -27.85
N ILE A 587 -13.30 0.36 -26.72
CA ILE A 587 -13.08 -1.09 -26.59
C ILE A 587 -14.39 -1.84 -26.89
N LEU A 588 -15.49 -1.46 -26.23
CA LEU A 588 -16.76 -2.14 -26.41
C LEU A 588 -17.29 -1.95 -27.84
N ASP A 589 -17.18 -0.74 -28.41
CA ASP A 589 -17.56 -0.46 -29.79
C ASP A 589 -16.73 -1.28 -30.79
N TYR A 590 -15.42 -1.43 -30.58
CA TYR A 590 -14.57 -2.31 -31.39
C TYR A 590 -15.10 -3.76 -31.35
N LEU A 591 -15.34 -4.30 -30.15
CA LEU A 591 -15.86 -5.67 -29.99
C LEU A 591 -17.25 -5.87 -30.62
N ARG A 592 -18.07 -4.82 -30.71
CA ARG A 592 -19.40 -4.86 -31.37
C ARG A 592 -19.29 -4.93 -32.89
N ARG A 593 -18.28 -4.30 -33.48
CA ARG A 593 -18.07 -4.23 -34.94
C ARG A 593 -17.47 -5.52 -35.51
N GLU A 594 -16.57 -6.15 -34.76
CA GLU A 594 -15.88 -7.36 -35.23
C GLU A 594 -16.82 -8.58 -35.25
N ARG A 595 -16.90 -9.24 -36.41
CA ARG A 595 -17.97 -10.19 -36.76
C ARG A 595 -17.80 -11.60 -36.22
#